data_AF-A0A1S0TFP4-F1
#
_entry.id   AF-A0A1S0TFP4-F1
#
_cell.length_a   1.000
_cell.length_b   1.000
_cell.length_c   1.000
_cell.angle_alpha   90.00
_cell.angle_beta   90.00
_cell.angle_gamma   90.00
#
_symmetry.space_group_name_H-M   'P 1'
#
loop_
_entity.id
_entity.type
_entity.pdbx_description
1 polymer ?
#
loop_
_entity_poly.entity_id
_entity_poly.type
_entity_poly.pdbx_seq_one_letter_code
_entity_poly.pdbx_strand_id
1 'polypeptide(L)' 'MSWRALMKMNEASNDEYHWIPVKILRITTQIVAGVKYIIDVLIAQSNCTKN' A
#
# COMPACT_ATOMS: atom_id res chain seq x y z
N MET A 1 -8.02 3.68 -1.58
CA MET A 1 -7.10 3.55 -2.74
C MET A 1 -5.70 3.07 -2.32
N SER A 2 -5.04 3.69 -1.35
CA SER A 2 -3.75 3.21 -0.80
C SER A 2 -3.81 1.76 -0.31
N TRP A 3 -4.89 1.39 0.38
CA TRP A 3 -5.08 0.02 0.89
C TRP A 3 -5.06 -1.04 -0.21
N ARG A 4 -5.59 -0.75 -1.41
CA ARG A 4 -5.64 -1.71 -2.52
C ARG A 4 -4.24 -2.07 -3.03
N ALA A 5 -3.32 -1.11 -3.09
CA ALA A 5 -1.92 -1.37 -3.45
C ALA A 5 -1.22 -2.20 -2.37
N LEU A 6 -1.47 -1.88 -1.10
CA LEU A 6 -0.92 -2.60 0.04
C LEU A 6 -1.43 -4.03 0.19
N MET A 7 -2.71 -4.29 -0.11
CA MET A 7 -3.25 -5.65 -0.12
C MET A 7 -2.52 -6.51 -1.17
N LYS A 8 -2.38 -6.01 -2.41
CA LYS A 8 -1.61 -6.69 -3.45
C LYS A 8 -0.14 -6.90 -3.08
N MET A 9 0.47 -5.91 -2.41
CA MET A 9 1.84 -6.03 -1.91
C MET A 9 1.95 -7.11 -0.84
N ASN A 10 0.99 -7.19 0.08
CA ASN A 10 0.95 -8.21 1.12
C ASN A 10 0.73 -9.62 0.56
N GLU A 11 -0.12 -9.77 -0.46
CA GLU A 11 -0.33 -11.01 -1.22
C GLU A 11 0.95 -11.48 -1.92
N ALA A 12 1.75 -10.55 -2.45
CA ALA A 12 3.01 -10.84 -3.13
C ALA A 12 4.22 -10.96 -2.19
N SER A 13 4.11 -10.52 -0.93
CA SER A 13 5.18 -10.56 0.07
C SER A 13 5.20 -11.93 0.77
N ASN A 14 6.41 -12.44 1.02
CA ASN A 14 6.62 -13.67 1.78
C ASN A 14 6.71 -13.47 3.30
N ASP A 15 6.43 -12.26 3.80
CA ASP A 15 6.42 -11.99 5.24
C ASP A 15 5.27 -12.71 5.94
N GLU A 16 5.47 -13.12 7.19
CA GLU A 16 4.45 -13.78 8.01
C GLU A 16 3.34 -12.81 8.47
N TYR A 17 3.69 -11.53 8.61
CA TYR A 17 2.79 -10.48 9.09
C TYR A 17 2.40 -9.51 7.98
N HIS A 18 1.21 -8.91 8.12
CA HIS A 18 0.74 -7.88 7.20
C HIS A 18 1.51 -6.57 7.37
N TRP A 19 1.88 -5.96 6.24
CA TRP A 19 2.29 -4.56 6.18
C TRP A 19 1.07 -3.65 6.15
N ILE A 20 1.10 -2.60 6.95
CA ILE A 20 0.03 -1.59 7.04
C ILE A 20 0.60 -0.20 6.75
N PRO A 21 -0.17 0.71 6.13
CA PRO A 21 0.25 2.08 5.96
C PRO A 21 0.12 2.84 7.28
N VAL A 22 1.16 3.57 7.64
CA VAL A 22 1.20 4.42 8.82
C VAL A 22 0.88 5.86 8.45
N LYS A 23 1.50 6.35 7.36
CA LYS A 23 1.37 7.76 6.96
C LYS A 23 1.56 7.93 5.47
N ILE A 24 0.72 8.77 4.86
CA ILE A 24 0.93 9.21 3.48
C ILE A 24 1.87 10.42 3.50
N LEU A 25 2.96 10.34 2.75
CA LEU A 25 3.95 11.42 2.62
C LEU A 25 3.56 12.36 1.49
N ARG A 26 3.13 11.81 0.35
CA ARG A 26 2.78 12.58 -0.85
C ARG A 26 1.79 11.81 -1.71
N ILE A 27 0.92 12.55 -2.39
CA ILE A 27 0.02 12.02 -3.42
C ILE A 27 0.18 12.89 -4.67
N THR A 28 0.34 12.25 -5.81
CA THR A 28 0.28 12.89 -7.13
C THR A 28 -0.77 12.20 -7.98
N THR A 29 -1.61 12.99 -8.63
CA THR A 29 -2.66 12.51 -9.54
C THR A 29 -2.34 12.91 -10.97
N GLN A 30 -2.50 11.98 -11.90
CA GLN A 30 -2.32 12.21 -13.32
C GLN A 30 -3.53 11.68 -14.09
N ILE A 31 -4.12 12.54 -14.92
CA ILE A 31 -5.22 12.17 -15.81
C ILE A 31 -4.63 11.55 -17.08
N VAL A 32 -5.10 10.37 -17.44
CA VAL A 32 -4.71 9.58 -18.63
C VAL A 32 -5.99 8.95 -19.22
N ALA A 33 -5.94 7.77 -19.82
CA ALA A 33 -7.13 6.94 -20.07
C ALA A 33 -7.69 6.37 -18.74
N GLY A 34 -8.08 7.27 -17.81
CA GLY A 34 -8.36 6.99 -16.41
C GLY A 34 -7.58 7.94 -15.48
N VAL A 35 -7.46 7.58 -14.20
CA VAL A 35 -6.69 8.35 -13.22
C VAL A 35 -5.56 7.49 -12.67
N LYS A 36 -4.32 7.95 -12.85
CA LYS A 36 -3.14 7.35 -12.24
C LYS A 36 -2.83 8.05 -10.92
N TYR A 37 -2.77 7.29 -9.84
CA TYR A 37 -2.35 7.76 -8.52
C TYR A 37 -0.93 7.28 -8.25
N ILE A 38 -0.04 8.21 -7.92
CA ILE A 38 1.31 7.93 -7.41
C ILE A 38 1.30 8.36 -5.96
N ILE A 39 1.54 7.41 -5.05
CA ILE A 39 1.39 7.60 -3.61
C ILE A 39 2.71 7.22 -2.95
N ASP A 40 3.34 8.18 -2.30
CA ASP A 40 4.48 7.93 -1.42
C ASP A 40 3.92 7.69 -0.01
N VAL A 41 4.08 6.47 0.50
CA VAL A 41 3.48 6.05 1.78
C VAL A 41 4.53 5.39 2.67
N LEU A 42 4.53 5.74 3.94
CA LEU A 42 5.28 5.05 4.98
C LEU A 42 4.47 3.86 5.46
N ILE A 43 5.08 2.69 5.45
CA ILE A 43 4.48 1.42 5.84
C ILE A 43 5.25 0.83 7.02
N ALA A 44 4.55 0.07 7.86
CA ALA A 44 5.13 -0.66 8.97
C ALA A 44 4.55 -2.08 9.03
N GLN A 45 5.33 -2.99 9.59
CA GLN A 45 4.86 -4.33 9.88
C GLN A 45 3.86 -4.27 11.04
N SER A 46 2.71 -4.93 10.87
CA SER A 46 1.74 -5.14 11.94
C SER A 46 2.06 -6.41 12.72
N ASN A 47 1.35 -6.63 13.82
CA ASN A 47 1.34 -7.91 14.54
C ASN A 47 0.28 -8.89 14.01
N CYS A 48 -0.44 -8.54 12.94
CA CYS A 48 -1.45 -9.41 12.34
C CYS A 48 -0.77 -10.40 11.39
N THR A 49 -0.90 -11.69 11.67
CA THR A 49 -0.45 -12.76 10.77
C THR A 49 -1.27 -12.79 9.49
N LYS A 50 -0.69 -13.28 8.40
CA LYS A 50 -1.39 -13.45 7.12
C LYS A 50 -2.33 -14.68 7.06
N ASN A 51 -2.30 -15.53 8.09
CA ASN A 51 -3.15 -16.71 8.25
C ASN A 51 -4.53 -16.38 8.82
#